data_AF-U3TYX9-F1
#
_entry.id   AF-U3TYX9-F1
#
_cell.length_a   1.000
_cell.length_b   1.000
_cell.length_c   1.000
_cell.angle_alpha   90.00
_cell.angle_beta   90.00
_cell.angle_gamma   90.00
#
_symmetry.space_group_name_H-M   'P 1'
#
loop_
_entity.id
_entity.type
_entity.pdbx_description
1 polymer ?
#
loop_
_entity_poly.entity_id
_entity_poly.type
_entity_poly.pdbx_seq_one_letter_code
_entity_poly.pdbx_strand_id
1 'polypeptide(L)'
;MRAEVHQRKATQLDNYLQALRNQLNNQRQREAELALERTEQLAENSGDLPASISDQFRVNRELSADLNQQAQRMDLVASQQRLATNQTLQVRQALSTLREQSQWLGVSNLLGEALRAQVARLPEMPKSQQIDSEMGQLRVQRLHYEDLLERQQALRKEKQADGTPFTSEQTRILDAQLKTQRELLNSLISGCDTLILEITKLKVSNTQLQDALSEVKEATHRYLFWTADVSPVGLKYPLDVATDLTRLLSLDTLGQLGKALAMMFTNRETVLPIIGAILLVGFSISTRRHYNAFMARAASRVGKVTQDRFSLTLRTVFWSILVAVPLPVLWAALGFGLQHAWPYPFAVAIGDGITATLPLLWAFMISAVFARPDGLFVVHFRWPQARVARAMRYYSLTVGLISYRLIMLLIAFANLDDTQFSATLGRLCFILICGALSIVTVSLKRAGIPLYLDKEGDGDNFVNRILWNLMIAIPLVAALASCIGYLATARAAKRKKSSSPPSAPILWKSKSRLSIWMRSARSRCGWSARF
;
A
#
# COMPACT_ATOMS: atom_id res chain seq x y z
N MET A 1 15.89 -33.09 -22.37
CA MET A 1 15.80 -33.70 -23.72
C MET A 1 14.36 -33.88 -24.21
N ARG A 2 13.60 -34.94 -23.89
CA ARG A 2 12.24 -35.13 -24.47
C ARG A 2 11.24 -34.03 -24.08
N ALA A 3 11.22 -33.64 -22.79
CA ALA A 3 10.33 -32.58 -22.30
C ALA A 3 10.60 -31.21 -22.96
N GLU A 4 11.87 -30.82 -23.12
CA GLU A 4 12.24 -29.56 -23.78
C GLU A 4 11.87 -29.56 -25.28
N VAL A 5 11.99 -30.69 -25.96
CA VAL A 5 11.55 -30.84 -27.35
C VAL A 5 10.02 -30.68 -27.45
N HIS A 6 9.27 -31.28 -26.53
CA HIS A 6 7.81 -31.11 -26.47
C HIS A 6 7.41 -29.65 -26.16
N GLN A 7 8.13 -28.97 -25.27
CA GLN A 7 7.87 -27.56 -24.95
C GLN A 7 8.13 -26.65 -26.15
N ARG A 8 9.26 -26.85 -26.86
CA ARG A 8 9.56 -26.09 -28.09
C ARG A 8 8.51 -26.32 -29.18
N LYS A 9 8.08 -27.57 -29.38
CA LYS A 9 7.00 -27.90 -30.32
C LYS A 9 5.69 -27.22 -29.92
N ALA A 10 5.33 -27.22 -28.64
CA ALA A 10 4.14 -26.53 -28.16
C ALA A 10 4.20 -25.03 -28.44
N THR A 11 5.33 -24.36 -28.16
CA THR A 11 5.49 -22.93 -28.46
C THR A 11 5.45 -22.62 -29.96
N GLN A 12 5.99 -23.49 -30.81
CA GLN A 12 5.92 -23.33 -32.27
C GLN A 12 4.49 -23.48 -32.79
N LEU A 13 3.76 -24.48 -32.29
CA LEU A 13 2.35 -24.70 -32.64
C LEU A 13 1.47 -23.52 -32.19
N ASP A 14 1.72 -22.98 -30.99
CA ASP A 14 0.96 -21.85 -30.45
C ASP A 14 1.19 -20.57 -31.27
N ASN A 15 2.45 -20.29 -31.63
CA ASN A 15 2.80 -19.18 -32.54
C ASN A 15 2.17 -19.36 -33.93
N TYR A 16 2.12 -20.59 -34.45
CA TYR A 16 1.52 -20.89 -35.74
C TYR A 16 -0.01 -20.72 -35.71
N LEU A 17 -0.68 -21.24 -34.68
CA LEU A 17 -2.11 -21.03 -34.46
C LEU A 17 -2.45 -19.55 -34.37
N GLN A 18 -1.58 -18.75 -33.77
CA GLN A 18 -1.76 -17.31 -33.68
C GLN A 18 -1.60 -16.59 -35.01
N ALA A 19 -0.57 -16.94 -35.80
CA ALA A 19 -0.43 -16.38 -37.15
C ALA A 19 -1.66 -16.67 -38.01
N LEU A 20 -2.20 -17.89 -37.91
CA LEU A 20 -3.46 -18.28 -38.56
C LEU A 20 -4.66 -17.47 -38.08
N ARG A 21 -4.80 -17.26 -36.76
CA ARG A 21 -5.88 -16.43 -36.19
C ARG A 21 -5.80 -14.99 -36.66
N ASN A 22 -4.61 -14.40 -36.66
CA ASN A 22 -4.40 -13.03 -37.12
C ASN A 22 -4.70 -12.91 -38.61
N GLN A 23 -4.30 -13.90 -39.40
CA GLN A 23 -4.62 -13.94 -40.83
C GLN A 23 -6.13 -14.05 -41.07
N LEU A 24 -6.83 -14.92 -40.31
CA LEU A 24 -8.28 -15.07 -40.39
C LEU A 24 -9.02 -13.77 -39.99
N ASN A 25 -8.58 -13.11 -38.91
CA ASN A 25 -9.16 -11.83 -38.48
C ASN A 25 -8.96 -10.73 -39.53
N ASN A 26 -7.75 -10.63 -40.09
CA ASN A 26 -7.45 -9.67 -41.16
C ASN A 26 -8.28 -9.94 -42.41
N GLN A 27 -8.52 -11.20 -42.76
CA GLN A 27 -9.39 -11.57 -43.88
C GLN A 27 -10.84 -11.16 -43.61
N ARG A 28 -11.38 -11.48 -42.43
CA ARG A 28 -12.74 -11.07 -42.02
C ARG A 28 -12.92 -9.57 -42.01
N GLN A 29 -11.91 -8.82 -41.56
CA GLN A 29 -11.94 -7.36 -41.57
C GLN A 29 -11.99 -6.81 -42.99
N ARG A 30 -11.14 -7.32 -43.89
CA ARG A 30 -11.16 -6.91 -45.31
C ARG A 30 -12.47 -7.29 -45.99
N GLU A 31 -13.03 -8.45 -45.68
CA GLU A 31 -14.33 -8.88 -46.21
C GLU A 31 -15.45 -7.93 -45.75
N ALA A 32 -15.46 -7.52 -44.48
CA ALA A 32 -16.40 -6.54 -43.95
C ALA A 32 -16.24 -5.15 -44.60
N GLU A 33 -15.01 -4.67 -44.75
CA GLU A 33 -14.70 -3.40 -45.43
C GLU A 33 -15.13 -3.42 -46.91
N LEU A 34 -14.81 -4.49 -47.64
CA LEU A 34 -15.23 -4.65 -49.04
C LEU A 34 -16.76 -4.78 -49.18
N ALA A 35 -17.43 -5.42 -48.21
CA ALA A 35 -18.89 -5.51 -48.20
C ALA A 35 -19.53 -4.13 -47.97
N LEU A 36 -18.96 -3.32 -47.07
CA LEU A 36 -19.39 -1.93 -46.85
C LEU A 36 -19.19 -1.07 -48.11
N GLU A 37 -17.98 -1.07 -48.69
CA GLU A 37 -17.65 -0.29 -49.89
C GLU A 37 -18.60 -0.63 -51.06
N ARG A 38 -18.88 -1.92 -51.27
CA ARG A 38 -19.83 -2.34 -52.31
C ARG A 38 -21.22 -1.80 -52.07
N THR A 39 -21.68 -1.77 -50.82
CA THR A 39 -23.00 -1.22 -50.49
C THR A 39 -23.05 0.31 -50.56
N GLU A 40 -21.94 1.00 -50.26
CA GLU A 40 -21.83 2.46 -50.39
C GLU A 40 -21.77 2.91 -51.85
N GLN A 41 -21.05 2.19 -52.71
CA GLN A 41 -21.05 2.45 -54.16
C GLN A 41 -22.43 2.25 -54.79
N LEU A 42 -23.20 1.27 -54.31
CA LEU A 42 -24.60 1.09 -54.72
C LEU A 42 -25.47 2.29 -54.29
N ALA A 43 -25.15 2.94 -53.16
CA ALA A 43 -25.84 4.14 -52.69
C ALA A 43 -25.48 5.37 -53.52
N GLU A 44 -24.20 5.60 -53.82
CA GLU A 44 -23.75 6.75 -54.62
C GLU A 44 -24.32 6.74 -56.04
N ASN A 45 -24.50 5.55 -56.63
CA ASN A 45 -25.10 5.37 -57.94
C ASN A 45 -26.64 5.53 -57.94
N SER A 46 -27.26 5.52 -56.76
CA SER A 46 -28.71 5.57 -56.57
C SER A 46 -29.07 6.88 -55.86
N GLY A 47 -29.39 7.94 -56.62
CA GLY A 47 -29.72 9.27 -56.06
C GLY A 47 -30.78 9.27 -54.94
N ASP A 48 -30.85 10.37 -54.18
CA ASP A 48 -31.68 10.66 -53.00
C ASP A 48 -32.41 9.45 -52.36
N LEU A 49 -31.69 8.76 -51.48
CA LEU A 49 -32.21 7.62 -50.71
C LEU A 49 -33.10 8.08 -49.54
N PRO A 50 -34.22 7.38 -49.26
CA PRO A 50 -35.04 7.64 -48.08
C PRO A 50 -34.24 7.56 -46.77
N ALA A 51 -34.60 8.39 -45.79
CA ALA A 51 -33.94 8.44 -44.48
C ALA A 51 -33.80 7.05 -43.81
N SER A 52 -34.83 6.20 -43.95
CA SER A 52 -34.84 4.83 -43.40
C SER A 52 -33.76 3.91 -43.98
N ILE A 53 -33.30 4.12 -45.22
CA ILE A 53 -32.22 3.33 -45.84
C ILE A 53 -30.85 3.93 -45.48
N SER A 54 -30.78 5.27 -45.37
CA SER A 54 -29.57 5.96 -44.92
C SER A 54 -29.18 5.62 -43.47
N ASP A 55 -30.17 5.44 -42.58
CA ASP A 55 -29.94 5.01 -41.21
C ASP A 55 -29.34 3.59 -41.14
N GLN A 56 -29.71 2.68 -42.06
CA GLN A 56 -29.14 1.33 -42.11
C GLN A 56 -27.66 1.32 -42.53
N PHE A 57 -27.21 2.30 -43.32
CA PHE A 57 -25.78 2.48 -43.60
C PHE A 57 -25.00 2.90 -42.35
N ARG A 58 -25.57 3.80 -41.52
CA ARG A 58 -24.96 4.18 -40.25
C ARG A 58 -24.81 2.99 -39.32
N VAL A 59 -25.85 2.17 -39.18
CA VAL A 59 -25.83 0.94 -38.37
C VAL A 59 -24.78 -0.06 -38.88
N ASN A 60 -24.70 -0.27 -40.20
CA ASN A 60 -23.68 -1.13 -40.81
C ASN A 60 -22.23 -0.67 -40.51
N ARG A 61 -22.00 0.65 -40.57
CA ARG A 61 -20.69 1.25 -40.27
C ARG A 61 -20.34 1.11 -38.78
N GLU A 62 -21.31 1.28 -37.90
CA GLU A 62 -21.16 1.07 -36.45
C GLU A 62 -20.83 -0.39 -36.13
N LEU A 63 -21.56 -1.36 -36.67
CA LEU A 63 -21.29 -2.80 -36.48
C LEU A 63 -19.90 -3.21 -36.97
N SER A 64 -19.42 -2.60 -38.05
CA SER A 64 -18.08 -2.87 -38.57
C SER A 64 -16.98 -2.22 -37.71
N ALA A 65 -17.25 -1.05 -37.13
CA ALA A 65 -16.36 -0.44 -36.14
C ALA A 65 -16.28 -1.32 -34.86
N ASP A 66 -17.41 -1.85 -34.40
CA ASP A 66 -17.47 -2.79 -33.28
C ASP A 66 -16.70 -4.07 -33.56
N LEU A 67 -16.81 -4.62 -34.78
CA LEU A 67 -16.07 -5.81 -35.21
C LEU A 67 -14.55 -5.56 -35.16
N ASN A 68 -14.10 -4.38 -35.61
CA ASN A 68 -12.69 -4.00 -35.56
C ASN A 68 -12.20 -3.82 -34.11
N GLN A 69 -12.99 -3.15 -33.26
CA GLN A 69 -12.69 -3.01 -31.84
C GLN A 69 -12.59 -4.39 -31.16
N GLN A 70 -13.48 -5.32 -31.51
CA GLN A 70 -13.49 -6.68 -31.01
C GLN A 70 -12.22 -7.45 -31.40
N ALA A 71 -11.76 -7.32 -32.65
CA ALA A 71 -10.53 -7.93 -33.13
C ALA A 71 -9.29 -7.43 -32.37
N GLN A 72 -9.17 -6.11 -32.18
CA GLN A 72 -8.07 -5.51 -31.39
C GLN A 72 -8.07 -5.99 -29.94
N ARG A 73 -9.26 -6.14 -29.33
CA ARG A 73 -9.39 -6.67 -27.97
C ARG A 73 -8.94 -8.12 -27.89
N MET A 74 -9.23 -8.93 -28.90
CA MET A 74 -8.79 -10.32 -28.95
C MET A 74 -7.25 -10.44 -28.99
N ASP A 75 -6.57 -9.58 -29.75
CA ASP A 75 -5.10 -9.54 -29.79
C ASP A 75 -4.51 -9.14 -28.44
N LEU A 76 -5.12 -8.18 -27.76
CA LEU A 76 -4.69 -7.75 -26.42
C LEU A 76 -4.83 -8.88 -25.40
N VAL A 77 -5.98 -9.58 -25.37
CA VAL A 77 -6.20 -10.75 -24.48
C VAL A 77 -5.17 -11.85 -24.76
N ALA A 78 -4.90 -12.15 -26.03
CA ALA A 78 -3.90 -13.15 -26.41
C ALA A 78 -2.46 -12.75 -25.99
N SER A 79 -2.14 -11.46 -26.04
CA SER A 79 -0.84 -10.95 -25.58
C SER A 79 -0.69 -11.07 -24.05
N GLN A 80 -1.73 -10.72 -23.29
CA GLN A 80 -1.74 -10.84 -21.83
C GLN A 80 -1.66 -12.30 -21.37
N GLN A 81 -2.33 -13.21 -22.07
CA GLN A 81 -2.25 -14.64 -21.76
C GLN A 81 -0.82 -15.17 -21.91
N ARG A 82 -0.08 -14.72 -22.93
CA ARG A 82 1.33 -15.08 -23.12
C ARG A 82 2.22 -14.52 -22.03
N LEU A 83 2.01 -13.27 -21.64
CA LEU A 83 2.72 -12.67 -20.50
C LEU A 83 2.47 -13.45 -19.21
N ALA A 84 1.22 -13.78 -18.89
CA ALA A 84 0.87 -14.55 -17.70
C ALA A 84 1.48 -15.95 -17.70
N THR A 85 1.49 -16.62 -18.85
CA THR A 85 2.09 -17.96 -19.00
C THR A 85 3.61 -17.91 -18.82
N ASN A 86 4.28 -16.94 -19.43
CA ASN A 86 5.73 -16.74 -19.30
C ASN A 86 6.12 -16.40 -17.85
N GLN A 87 5.37 -15.52 -17.19
CA GLN A 87 5.56 -15.20 -15.78
C GLN A 87 5.36 -16.44 -14.90
N THR A 88 4.33 -17.25 -15.17
CA THR A 88 4.07 -18.50 -14.43
C THR A 88 5.24 -19.47 -14.55
N LEU A 89 5.81 -19.61 -15.75
CA LEU A 89 7.01 -20.44 -15.97
C LEU A 89 8.22 -19.91 -15.18
N GLN A 90 8.48 -18.60 -15.20
CA GLN A 90 9.56 -17.98 -14.43
C GLN A 90 9.36 -18.20 -12.91
N VAL A 91 8.14 -18.03 -12.40
CA VAL A 91 7.81 -18.24 -10.98
C VAL A 91 7.99 -19.71 -10.60
N ARG A 92 7.55 -20.65 -11.44
CA ARG A 92 7.73 -22.09 -11.18
C ARG A 92 9.19 -22.52 -11.25
N GLN A 93 9.98 -21.96 -12.16
CA GLN A 93 11.43 -22.18 -12.21
C GLN A 93 12.10 -21.64 -10.95
N ALA A 94 11.72 -20.44 -10.50
CA ALA A 94 12.20 -19.89 -9.23
C ALA A 94 11.78 -20.75 -8.03
N LEU A 95 10.57 -21.34 -8.06
CA LEU A 95 10.13 -22.26 -7.02
C LEU A 95 10.94 -23.56 -7.01
N SER A 96 11.23 -24.14 -8.18
CA SER A 96 12.02 -25.37 -8.26
C SER A 96 13.46 -25.12 -7.82
N THR A 97 14.08 -24.01 -8.25
CA THR A 97 15.41 -23.62 -7.76
C THR A 97 15.40 -23.38 -6.27
N LEU A 98 14.38 -22.68 -5.73
CA LEU A 98 14.20 -22.52 -4.29
C LEU A 98 14.11 -23.86 -3.57
N ARG A 99 13.33 -24.82 -4.06
CA ARG A 99 13.19 -26.16 -3.45
C ARG A 99 14.51 -26.93 -3.47
N GLU A 100 15.16 -27.03 -4.62
CA GLU A 100 16.43 -27.76 -4.76
C GLU A 100 17.54 -27.12 -3.94
N GLN A 101 17.67 -25.79 -4.01
CA GLN A 101 18.69 -25.05 -3.28
C GLN A 101 18.38 -24.95 -1.78
N SER A 102 17.11 -25.07 -1.38
CA SER A 102 16.74 -25.08 0.05
C SER A 102 17.30 -26.26 0.82
N GLN A 103 17.56 -27.38 0.15
CA GLN A 103 18.23 -28.53 0.77
C GLN A 103 19.67 -28.21 1.17
N TRP A 104 20.31 -27.25 0.50
CA TRP A 104 21.69 -26.81 0.74
C TRP A 104 21.78 -25.52 1.58
N LEU A 105 20.65 -24.91 1.94
CA LEU A 105 20.59 -23.67 2.74
C LEU A 105 21.20 -23.81 4.14
N GLY A 106 21.30 -25.03 4.67
CA GLY A 106 22.00 -25.28 5.93
C GLY A 106 23.51 -25.00 5.88
N VAL A 107 24.10 -24.90 4.69
CA VAL A 107 25.57 -24.86 4.50
C VAL A 107 26.09 -23.47 4.10
N SER A 108 25.26 -22.59 3.51
CA SER A 108 25.74 -21.27 3.08
C SER A 108 24.69 -20.14 3.19
N ASN A 109 25.04 -19.10 3.96
CA ASN A 109 24.20 -17.90 4.14
C ASN A 109 24.07 -17.06 2.85
N LEU A 110 25.06 -17.10 1.96
CA LEU A 110 25.07 -16.35 0.68
C LEU A 110 23.95 -16.80 -0.28
N LEU A 111 23.55 -18.06 -0.18
CA LEU A 111 22.53 -18.66 -1.04
C LEU A 111 21.12 -18.19 -0.60
N GLY A 112 20.91 -17.98 0.69
CA GLY A 112 19.68 -17.40 1.24
C GLY A 112 19.46 -15.93 0.84
N GLU A 113 20.53 -15.16 0.63
CA GLU A 113 20.46 -13.77 0.17
C GLU A 113 20.10 -13.67 -1.32
N ALA A 114 20.78 -14.47 -2.17
CA ALA A 114 20.48 -14.53 -3.61
C ALA A 114 19.04 -15.00 -3.90
N LEU A 115 18.55 -15.98 -3.13
CA LEU A 115 17.19 -16.49 -3.24
C LEU A 115 16.14 -15.43 -2.84
N ARG A 116 16.38 -14.63 -1.79
CA ARG A 116 15.48 -13.52 -1.44
C ARG A 116 15.47 -12.42 -2.49
N ALA A 117 16.63 -12.08 -3.06
CA ALA A 117 16.71 -11.10 -4.14
C ALA A 117 15.92 -11.55 -5.39
N GLN A 118 15.92 -12.86 -5.68
CA GLN A 118 15.11 -13.44 -6.76
C GLN A 118 13.62 -13.43 -6.43
N VAL A 119 13.22 -13.70 -5.18
CA VAL A 119 11.83 -13.59 -4.71
C VAL A 119 11.33 -12.13 -4.73
N ALA A 120 12.17 -11.17 -4.40
CA ALA A 120 11.82 -9.75 -4.42
C ALA A 120 11.55 -9.21 -5.83
N ARG A 121 12.09 -9.87 -6.86
CA ARG A 121 11.88 -9.53 -8.28
C ARG A 121 10.63 -10.17 -8.89
N LEU A 122 9.86 -10.95 -8.13
CA LEU A 122 8.66 -11.61 -8.64
C LEU A 122 7.57 -10.58 -8.99
N PRO A 123 6.75 -10.84 -10.04
CA PRO A 123 5.65 -9.95 -10.42
C PRO A 123 4.64 -9.75 -9.29
N GLU A 124 3.97 -8.59 -9.30
CA GLU A 124 2.86 -8.35 -8.38
C GLU A 124 1.66 -9.26 -8.70
N MET A 125 0.86 -9.58 -7.67
CA MET A 125 -0.33 -10.43 -7.83
C MET A 125 -1.34 -9.78 -8.79
N PRO A 126 -1.81 -10.50 -9.82
CA PRO A 126 -2.81 -9.97 -10.74
C PRO A 126 -4.16 -9.76 -10.03
N LYS A 127 -4.90 -8.72 -10.41
CA LYS A 127 -6.23 -8.40 -9.86
C LYS A 127 -7.32 -9.18 -10.61
N SER A 128 -7.88 -10.22 -9.99
CA SER A 128 -8.90 -11.10 -10.60
C SER A 128 -10.26 -10.42 -10.85
N GLN A 129 -10.62 -9.40 -10.07
CA GLN A 129 -11.94 -8.75 -10.14
C GLN A 129 -12.22 -8.04 -11.47
N GLN A 130 -11.20 -7.56 -12.18
CA GLN A 130 -11.37 -6.84 -13.45
C GLN A 130 -11.85 -7.79 -14.56
N ILE A 131 -11.32 -9.01 -14.62
CA ILE A 131 -11.64 -10.00 -15.66
C ILE A 131 -13.09 -10.49 -15.56
N ASP A 132 -13.61 -10.65 -14.34
CA ASP A 132 -15.00 -11.08 -14.12
C ASP A 132 -16.02 -10.02 -14.58
N SER A 133 -15.69 -8.74 -14.39
CA SER A 133 -16.53 -7.63 -14.87
C SER A 133 -16.55 -7.55 -16.40
N GLU A 134 -15.41 -7.78 -17.06
CA GLU A 134 -15.30 -7.80 -18.53
C GLU A 134 -16.10 -8.97 -19.13
N MET A 135 -16.06 -10.15 -18.51
CA MET A 135 -16.86 -11.30 -18.95
C MET A 135 -18.36 -11.02 -18.87
N GLY A 136 -18.81 -10.31 -17.83
CA GLY A 136 -20.19 -9.87 -17.70
C GLY A 136 -20.60 -8.91 -18.82
N GLN A 137 -19.75 -7.92 -19.13
CA GLN A 137 -20.00 -6.96 -20.21
C GLN A 137 -20.10 -7.63 -21.59
N LEU A 138 -19.22 -8.60 -21.89
CA LEU A 138 -19.26 -9.34 -23.16
C LEU A 138 -20.53 -10.18 -23.33
N ARG A 139 -21.03 -10.78 -22.25
CA ARG A 139 -22.30 -11.52 -22.29
C ARG A 139 -23.50 -10.60 -22.56
N VAL A 140 -23.49 -9.40 -21.99
CA VAL A 140 -24.52 -8.38 -22.27
C VAL A 140 -24.42 -7.91 -23.72
N GLN A 141 -23.22 -7.66 -24.25
CA GLN A 141 -23.01 -7.30 -25.66
C GLN A 141 -23.48 -8.40 -26.62
N ARG A 142 -23.18 -9.68 -26.31
CA ARG A 142 -23.69 -10.81 -27.08
C ARG A 142 -25.21 -10.82 -27.16
N LEU A 143 -25.88 -10.62 -26.03
CA LEU A 143 -27.35 -10.56 -25.96
C LEU A 143 -27.91 -9.35 -26.73
N HIS A 144 -27.20 -8.23 -26.72
CA HIS A 144 -27.55 -7.06 -27.53
C HIS A 144 -27.48 -7.36 -29.03
N TYR A 145 -26.43 -8.04 -29.51
CA TYR A 145 -26.33 -8.43 -30.92
C TYR A 145 -27.39 -9.47 -31.33
N GLU A 146 -27.77 -10.38 -30.43
CA GLU A 146 -28.89 -11.31 -30.65
C GLU A 146 -30.23 -10.56 -30.80
N ASP A 147 -30.51 -9.57 -29.93
CA ASP A 147 -31.71 -8.72 -30.04
C ASP A 147 -31.74 -7.91 -31.35
N LEU A 148 -30.59 -7.38 -31.80
CA LEU A 148 -30.48 -6.71 -33.10
C LEU A 148 -30.74 -7.66 -34.28
N LEU A 149 -30.26 -8.91 -34.19
CA LEU A 149 -30.49 -9.95 -35.20
C LEU A 149 -31.98 -10.32 -35.30
N GLU A 150 -32.68 -10.41 -34.16
CA GLU A 150 -34.13 -10.65 -34.12
C GLU A 150 -34.92 -9.47 -34.69
N ARG A 151 -34.56 -8.23 -34.32
CA ARG A 151 -35.18 -7.00 -34.85
C ARG A 151 -35.06 -6.87 -36.37
N GLN A 152 -33.97 -7.34 -36.99
CA GLN A 152 -33.86 -7.35 -38.45
C GLN A 152 -34.98 -8.14 -39.13
N GLN A 153 -35.42 -9.26 -38.55
CA GLN A 153 -36.50 -10.06 -39.13
C GLN A 153 -37.85 -9.33 -39.07
N ALA A 154 -38.02 -8.44 -38.09
CA ALA A 154 -39.17 -7.55 -38.00
C ALA A 154 -39.07 -6.38 -39.00
N LEU A 155 -37.90 -5.74 -39.13
CA LEU A 155 -37.63 -4.68 -40.11
C LEU A 155 -37.90 -5.11 -41.56
N ARG A 156 -37.62 -6.37 -41.89
CA ARG A 156 -37.93 -6.95 -43.20
C ARG A 156 -39.43 -7.00 -43.53
N LYS A 157 -40.29 -6.88 -42.52
CA LYS A 157 -41.75 -6.88 -42.64
C LYS A 157 -42.35 -5.48 -42.52
N GLU A 158 -41.57 -4.47 -42.14
CA GLU A 158 -42.04 -3.09 -42.03
C GLU A 158 -42.17 -2.45 -43.42
N LYS A 159 -43.32 -1.80 -43.65
CA LYS A 159 -43.54 -0.92 -44.81
C LYS A 159 -43.01 0.47 -44.50
N GLN A 160 -42.75 1.27 -45.54
CA GLN A 160 -42.34 2.67 -45.45
C GLN A 160 -43.32 3.47 -44.56
N ALA A 161 -42.83 4.48 -43.83
CA ALA A 161 -43.63 5.27 -42.88
C ALA A 161 -44.89 5.93 -43.51
N ASP A 162 -44.90 6.10 -44.84
CA ASP A 162 -46.02 6.64 -45.64
C ASP A 162 -47.01 5.56 -46.14
N GLY A 163 -46.78 4.27 -45.85
CA GLY A 163 -47.65 3.17 -46.28
C GLY A 163 -47.46 2.69 -47.73
N THR A 164 -46.60 3.34 -48.53
CA THR A 164 -46.24 2.93 -49.89
C THR A 164 -45.19 1.81 -49.90
N PRO A 165 -45.27 0.85 -50.84
CA PRO A 165 -44.23 -0.15 -51.02
C PRO A 165 -42.96 0.50 -51.59
N PHE A 166 -41.79 0.09 -51.08
CA PHE A 166 -40.48 0.48 -51.62
C PHE A 166 -40.38 0.13 -53.12
N THR A 167 -39.67 0.95 -53.90
CA THR A 167 -39.40 0.64 -55.32
C THR A 167 -38.49 -0.59 -55.44
N SER A 168 -38.52 -1.29 -56.57
CA SER A 168 -37.76 -2.54 -56.77
C SER A 168 -36.24 -2.36 -56.54
N GLU A 169 -35.69 -1.21 -56.91
CA GLU A 169 -34.28 -0.86 -56.66
C GLU A 169 -34.03 -0.58 -55.16
N GLN A 170 -34.91 0.14 -54.48
CA GLN A 170 -34.81 0.38 -53.03
C GLN A 170 -34.91 -0.92 -52.22
N THR A 171 -35.79 -1.85 -52.60
CA THR A 171 -35.87 -3.17 -51.95
C THR A 171 -34.60 -3.99 -52.14
N ARG A 172 -33.96 -3.92 -53.32
CA ARG A 172 -32.70 -4.64 -53.58
C ARG A 172 -31.55 -4.08 -52.73
N ILE A 173 -31.47 -2.76 -52.60
CA ILE A 173 -30.46 -2.10 -51.75
C ILE A 173 -30.69 -2.46 -50.28
N LEU A 174 -31.93 -2.41 -49.81
CA LEU A 174 -32.28 -2.77 -48.43
C LEU A 174 -31.98 -4.24 -48.11
N ASP A 175 -32.34 -5.17 -49.00
CA ASP A 175 -32.04 -6.60 -48.80
C ASP A 175 -30.53 -6.88 -48.81
N ALA A 176 -29.76 -6.20 -49.67
CA ALA A 176 -28.31 -6.29 -49.67
C ALA A 176 -27.71 -5.77 -48.35
N GLN A 177 -28.19 -4.64 -47.84
CA GLN A 177 -27.76 -4.10 -46.55
C GLN A 177 -28.10 -5.01 -45.38
N LEU A 178 -29.32 -5.54 -45.32
CA LEU A 178 -29.75 -6.44 -44.25
C LEU A 178 -28.95 -7.74 -44.27
N LYS A 179 -28.57 -8.23 -45.46
CA LYS A 179 -27.66 -9.37 -45.60
C LYS A 179 -26.28 -9.06 -45.04
N THR A 180 -25.68 -7.92 -45.39
CA THR A 180 -24.39 -7.49 -44.83
C THR A 180 -24.46 -7.34 -43.30
N GLN A 181 -25.50 -6.69 -42.78
CA GLN A 181 -25.70 -6.57 -41.33
C GLN A 181 -25.81 -7.94 -40.65
N ARG A 182 -26.51 -8.91 -41.26
CA ARG A 182 -26.64 -10.26 -40.70
C ARG A 182 -25.30 -11.00 -40.67
N GLU A 183 -24.47 -10.82 -41.70
CA GLU A 183 -23.11 -11.38 -41.75
C GLU A 183 -22.20 -10.73 -40.68
N LEU A 184 -22.28 -9.41 -40.50
CA LEU A 184 -21.58 -8.68 -39.44
C LEU A 184 -22.03 -9.10 -38.03
N LEU A 185 -23.35 -9.17 -37.77
CA LEU A 185 -23.90 -9.60 -36.48
C LEU A 185 -23.52 -11.04 -36.13
N ASN A 186 -23.59 -11.96 -37.09
CA ASN A 186 -23.12 -13.34 -36.85
C ASN A 186 -21.62 -13.41 -36.54
N SER A 187 -20.82 -12.56 -37.20
CA SER A 187 -19.38 -12.46 -36.95
C SER A 187 -19.09 -11.88 -35.56
N LEU A 188 -19.84 -10.85 -35.14
CA LEU A 188 -19.76 -10.26 -33.79
C LEU A 188 -20.15 -11.25 -32.70
N ILE A 189 -21.24 -12.00 -32.89
CA ILE A 189 -21.71 -13.03 -31.94
C ILE A 189 -20.66 -14.14 -31.81
N SER A 190 -20.16 -14.66 -32.94
CA SER A 190 -19.09 -15.68 -32.94
C SER A 190 -17.78 -15.15 -32.33
N GLY A 191 -17.48 -13.86 -32.57
CA GLY A 191 -16.38 -13.15 -31.93
C GLY A 191 -16.54 -13.05 -30.42
N CYS A 192 -17.76 -12.80 -29.92
CA CYS A 192 -18.06 -12.73 -28.49
C CYS A 192 -17.83 -14.10 -27.83
N ASP A 193 -18.30 -15.18 -28.45
CA ASP A 193 -18.09 -16.54 -27.94
C ASP A 193 -16.58 -16.90 -27.91
N THR A 194 -15.84 -16.50 -28.94
CA THR A 194 -14.38 -16.69 -29.00
C THR A 194 -13.66 -15.88 -27.91
N LEU A 195 -14.03 -14.61 -27.74
CA LEU A 195 -13.47 -13.74 -26.70
C LEU A 195 -13.78 -14.26 -25.29
N ILE A 196 -14.99 -14.75 -25.04
CA ILE A 196 -15.37 -15.36 -23.76
C ILE A 196 -14.46 -16.56 -23.46
N LEU A 197 -14.18 -17.41 -24.45
CA LEU A 197 -13.27 -18.54 -24.29
C LEU A 197 -11.83 -18.08 -24.01
N GLU A 198 -11.29 -17.12 -24.76
CA GLU A 198 -9.92 -16.63 -24.56
C GLU A 198 -9.75 -15.89 -23.23
N ILE A 199 -10.73 -15.10 -22.80
CA ILE A 199 -10.75 -14.47 -21.47
C ILE A 199 -10.84 -15.52 -20.36
N THR A 200 -11.60 -16.59 -20.58
CA THR A 200 -11.65 -17.71 -19.62
C THR A 200 -10.28 -18.39 -19.51
N LYS A 201 -9.57 -18.59 -20.62
CA LYS A 201 -8.18 -19.10 -20.60
C LYS A 201 -7.23 -18.14 -19.87
N LEU A 202 -7.34 -16.84 -20.12
CA LEU A 202 -6.58 -15.80 -19.41
C LEU A 202 -6.85 -15.84 -17.89
N LYS A 203 -8.12 -16.02 -17.48
CA LYS A 203 -8.49 -16.17 -16.07
C LYS A 203 -7.82 -17.39 -15.45
N VAL A 204 -7.82 -18.52 -16.16
CA VAL A 204 -7.15 -19.75 -15.70
C VAL A 204 -5.64 -19.52 -15.58
N SER A 205 -4.98 -18.90 -16.58
CA SER A 205 -3.53 -18.64 -16.52
C SER A 205 -3.17 -17.67 -15.39
N ASN A 206 -4.00 -16.64 -15.14
CA ASN A 206 -3.80 -15.73 -14.01
C ASN A 206 -4.02 -16.41 -12.66
N THR A 207 -4.97 -17.35 -12.57
CA THR A 207 -5.17 -18.15 -11.35
C THR A 207 -3.96 -19.05 -11.11
N GLN A 208 -3.43 -19.69 -12.16
CA GLN A 208 -2.20 -20.50 -12.06
C GLN A 208 -0.99 -19.68 -11.64
N LEU A 209 -0.87 -18.43 -12.13
CA LEU A 209 0.17 -17.50 -11.70
C LEU A 209 -0.01 -17.15 -10.22
N GLN A 210 -1.23 -16.85 -9.79
CA GLN A 210 -1.56 -16.53 -8.40
C GLN A 210 -1.24 -17.70 -7.46
N ASP A 211 -1.59 -18.92 -7.86
CA ASP A 211 -1.29 -20.14 -7.11
C ASP A 211 0.23 -20.34 -6.99
N ALA A 212 0.97 -20.23 -8.10
CA ALA A 212 2.43 -20.35 -8.10
C ALA A 212 3.11 -19.29 -7.22
N LEU A 213 2.64 -18.03 -7.27
CA LEU A 213 3.13 -16.96 -6.40
C LEU A 213 2.81 -17.24 -4.92
N SER A 214 1.63 -17.78 -4.63
CA SER A 214 1.23 -18.14 -3.27
C SER A 214 2.09 -19.28 -2.72
N GLU A 215 2.41 -20.27 -3.55
CA GLU A 215 3.27 -21.41 -3.21
C GLU A 215 4.71 -20.96 -2.98
N VAL A 216 5.24 -20.05 -3.81
CA VAL A 216 6.55 -19.43 -3.59
C VAL A 216 6.57 -18.66 -2.28
N LYS A 217 5.52 -17.90 -1.96
CA LYS A 217 5.42 -17.15 -0.70
C LYS A 217 5.40 -18.07 0.51
N GLU A 218 4.65 -19.17 0.44
CA GLU A 218 4.60 -20.18 1.49
C GLU A 218 5.95 -20.91 1.66
N ALA A 219 6.57 -21.34 0.55
CA ALA A 219 7.89 -21.97 0.56
C ALA A 219 8.96 -21.03 1.11
N THR A 220 8.94 -19.76 0.69
CA THR A 220 9.81 -18.71 1.23
C THR A 220 9.60 -18.56 2.74
N HIS A 221 8.35 -18.56 3.21
CA HIS A 221 8.09 -18.50 4.65
C HIS A 221 8.51 -19.77 5.39
N ARG A 222 8.43 -20.95 4.76
CA ARG A 222 8.81 -22.22 5.41
C ARG A 222 10.32 -22.41 5.50
N TYR A 223 11.02 -22.23 4.39
CA TYR A 223 12.45 -22.53 4.26
C TYR A 223 13.34 -21.33 4.58
N LEU A 224 12.91 -20.14 4.18
CA LEU A 224 13.71 -18.92 4.28
C LEU A 224 13.41 -18.12 5.55
N PHE A 225 12.45 -18.52 6.38
CA PHE A 225 12.19 -17.84 7.66
C PHE A 225 13.24 -18.16 8.73
N TRP A 226 13.79 -19.38 8.72
CA TRP A 226 14.75 -19.85 9.72
C TRP A 226 16.22 -19.68 9.30
N THR A 227 16.49 -19.29 8.05
CA THR A 227 17.85 -19.03 7.56
C THR A 227 18.28 -17.62 7.90
N ALA A 228 19.49 -17.50 8.48
CA ALA A 228 20.08 -16.21 8.86
C ALA A 228 20.15 -15.30 7.62
N ASP A 229 19.51 -14.15 7.73
CA ASP A 229 19.30 -13.20 6.63
C ASP A 229 20.59 -12.49 6.22
N VAL A 230 21.57 -12.46 7.13
CA VAL A 230 22.79 -11.70 7.02
C VAL A 230 23.85 -12.36 7.91
N SER A 231 25.10 -12.38 7.45
CA SER A 231 26.25 -12.94 8.18
C SER A 231 26.29 -12.53 9.67
N PRO A 232 26.74 -13.43 10.58
CA PRO A 232 26.95 -13.09 11.99
C PRO A 232 27.86 -11.87 12.13
N VAL A 233 27.67 -11.06 13.17
CA VAL A 233 28.56 -9.92 13.45
C VAL A 233 29.97 -10.46 13.74
N GLY A 234 30.84 -10.39 12.73
CA GLY A 234 32.27 -10.65 12.85
C GLY A 234 33.06 -9.37 13.14
N LEU A 235 34.37 -9.52 13.31
CA LEU A 235 35.30 -8.39 13.55
C LEU A 235 35.35 -7.37 12.38
N LYS A 236 34.86 -7.74 11.19
CA LYS A 236 34.80 -6.86 9.99
C LYS A 236 33.56 -5.95 9.96
N TYR A 237 32.50 -6.28 10.71
CA TYR A 237 31.25 -5.51 10.74
C TYR A 237 31.40 -4.01 11.07
N PRO A 238 32.20 -3.57 12.07
CA PRO A 238 32.34 -2.13 12.33
C PRO A 238 33.03 -1.37 11.18
N LEU A 239 33.91 -2.04 10.42
CA LEU A 239 34.57 -1.46 9.26
C LEU A 239 33.59 -1.32 8.08
N ASP A 240 32.76 -2.34 7.85
CA ASP A 240 31.71 -2.30 6.82
C ASP A 240 30.68 -1.20 7.14
N VAL A 241 30.25 -1.09 8.40
CA VAL A 241 29.37 -0.01 8.86
C VAL A 241 30.00 1.36 8.65
N ALA A 242 31.28 1.55 8.97
CA ALA A 242 31.96 2.82 8.78
C ALA A 242 32.05 3.20 7.30
N THR A 243 32.33 2.21 6.43
CA THR A 243 32.42 2.39 4.97
C THR A 243 31.06 2.72 4.36
N ASP A 244 30.00 2.05 4.80
CA ASP A 244 28.63 2.34 4.35
C ASP A 244 28.15 3.71 4.88
N LEU A 245 28.54 4.10 6.10
CA LEU A 245 28.22 5.41 6.67
C LEU A 245 28.92 6.54 5.91
N THR A 246 30.20 6.38 5.53
CA THR A 246 30.94 7.36 4.73
C THR A 246 30.40 7.43 3.31
N ARG A 247 29.95 6.32 2.74
CA ARG A 247 29.27 6.28 1.43
C ARG A 247 27.93 7.03 1.47
N LEU A 248 27.16 6.91 2.55
CA LEU A 248 25.92 7.68 2.74
C LEU A 248 26.14 9.15 3.02
N LEU A 249 27.26 9.51 3.64
CA LEU A 249 27.69 10.89 3.87
C LEU A 249 28.51 11.46 2.71
N SER A 250 28.59 10.75 1.58
CA SER A 250 29.33 11.21 0.41
C SER A 250 28.70 12.47 -0.19
N LEU A 251 29.51 13.26 -0.88
CA LEU A 251 29.11 14.54 -1.45
C LEU A 251 27.95 14.42 -2.46
N ASP A 252 27.79 13.25 -3.09
CA ASP A 252 26.75 13.00 -4.08
C ASP A 252 25.36 12.85 -3.44
N THR A 253 25.22 12.10 -2.33
CA THR A 253 23.93 11.97 -1.61
C THR A 253 23.49 13.29 -0.97
N LEU A 254 24.43 14.06 -0.43
CA LEU A 254 24.18 15.40 0.11
C LEU A 254 23.80 16.39 -1.00
N GLY A 255 24.44 16.27 -2.17
CA GLY A 255 24.08 17.04 -3.37
C GLY A 255 22.68 16.70 -3.89
N GLN A 256 22.31 15.42 -3.92
CA GLN A 256 20.98 14.94 -4.30
C GLN A 256 19.91 15.43 -3.33
N LEU A 257 20.16 15.40 -2.02
CA LEU A 257 19.27 16.00 -1.02
C LEU A 257 19.11 17.51 -1.21
N GLY A 258 20.20 18.23 -1.48
CA GLY A 258 20.17 19.67 -1.75
C GLY A 258 19.31 20.00 -2.97
N LYS A 259 19.47 19.24 -4.06
CA LYS A 259 18.66 19.38 -5.28
C LYS A 259 17.20 18.98 -5.06
N ALA A 260 16.92 17.93 -4.29
CA ALA A 260 15.57 17.53 -3.92
C ALA A 260 14.87 18.61 -3.07
N LEU A 261 15.57 19.22 -2.13
CA LEU A 261 15.06 20.35 -1.35
C LEU A 261 14.80 21.58 -2.23
N ALA A 262 15.70 21.88 -3.17
CA ALA A 262 15.49 22.97 -4.12
C ALA A 262 14.25 22.72 -5.01
N MET A 263 14.07 21.48 -5.49
CA MET A 263 12.89 21.06 -6.26
C MET A 263 11.61 21.16 -5.42
N MET A 264 11.66 20.74 -4.15
CA MET A 264 10.55 20.83 -3.21
C MET A 264 10.06 22.28 -2.99
N PHE A 265 10.99 23.24 -2.97
CA PHE A 265 10.66 24.67 -2.83
C PHE A 265 10.34 25.37 -4.16
N THR A 266 10.49 24.69 -5.30
CA THR A 266 10.22 25.26 -6.64
C THR A 266 8.91 24.73 -7.25
N ASN A 267 8.49 23.52 -6.90
CA ASN A 267 7.26 22.91 -7.43
C ASN A 267 5.97 23.53 -6.84
N ARG A 268 5.02 23.91 -7.69
CA ARG A 268 3.75 24.55 -7.29
C ARG A 268 2.91 23.70 -6.32
N GLU A 269 2.92 22.39 -6.48
CA GLU A 269 2.11 21.46 -5.67
C GLU A 269 2.65 21.26 -4.25
N THR A 270 3.97 21.36 -4.06
CA THR A 270 4.63 21.13 -2.75
C THR A 270 4.87 22.42 -1.97
N VAL A 271 4.96 23.56 -2.63
CA VAL A 271 5.20 24.87 -1.98
C VAL A 271 4.01 25.33 -1.13
N LEU A 272 2.77 25.14 -1.61
CA LEU A 272 1.55 25.51 -0.86
C LEU A 272 1.44 24.85 0.52
N PRO A 273 1.57 23.50 0.66
CA PRO A 273 1.49 22.86 1.96
C PRO A 273 2.66 23.24 2.89
N ILE A 274 3.85 23.52 2.35
CA ILE A 274 5.01 23.96 3.14
C ILE A 274 4.78 25.37 3.70
N ILE A 275 4.33 26.31 2.87
CA ILE A 275 3.99 27.66 3.32
C ILE A 275 2.88 27.61 4.36
N GLY A 276 1.82 26.83 4.10
CA GLY A 276 0.74 26.61 5.06
C GLY A 276 1.24 26.06 6.41
N ALA A 277 2.15 25.09 6.39
CA ALA A 277 2.72 24.53 7.60
C ALA A 277 3.63 25.52 8.36
N ILE A 278 4.45 26.31 7.65
CA ILE A 278 5.30 27.34 8.26
C ILE A 278 4.44 28.44 8.90
N LEU A 279 3.40 28.90 8.22
CA LEU A 279 2.44 29.87 8.78
C LEU A 279 1.75 29.31 10.03
N LEU A 280 1.35 28.04 10.01
CA LEU A 280 0.73 27.37 11.15
C LEU A 280 1.70 27.26 12.34
N VAL A 281 2.99 26.97 12.09
CA VAL A 281 4.04 27.00 13.12
C VAL A 281 4.26 28.41 13.66
N GLY A 282 4.31 29.43 12.81
CA GLY A 282 4.42 30.83 13.21
C GLY A 282 3.24 31.28 14.08
N PHE A 283 2.01 30.95 13.67
CA PHE A 283 0.79 31.20 14.43
C PHE A 283 0.80 30.48 15.78
N SER A 284 1.28 29.23 15.82
CA SER A 284 1.42 28.46 17.06
C SER A 284 2.38 29.14 18.04
N ILE A 285 3.54 29.61 17.57
CA ILE A 285 4.54 30.27 18.43
C ILE A 285 3.94 31.54 19.06
N SER A 286 3.20 32.34 18.29
CA SER A 286 2.48 33.51 18.80
C SER A 286 1.43 33.12 19.86
N THR A 287 0.66 32.05 19.60
CA THR A 287 -0.43 31.59 20.46
C THR A 287 0.07 30.90 21.75
N ARG A 288 1.35 30.51 21.83
CA ARG A 288 1.94 29.90 23.05
C ARG A 288 1.80 30.77 24.30
N ARG A 289 1.83 32.11 24.15
CA ARG A 289 1.63 33.03 25.27
C ARG A 289 0.22 32.90 25.86
N HIS A 290 -0.79 32.84 24.99
CA HIS A 290 -2.19 32.64 25.38
C HIS A 290 -2.41 31.26 26.00
N TYR A 291 -1.80 30.21 25.44
CA TYR A 291 -1.85 28.87 25.99
C TYR A 291 -1.25 28.80 27.41
N ASN A 292 -0.07 29.38 27.62
CA ASN A 292 0.57 29.39 28.94
C ASN A 292 -0.27 30.16 29.97
N ALA A 293 -0.80 31.33 29.60
CA ALA A 293 -1.70 32.11 30.47
C ALA A 293 -3.03 31.38 30.76
N PHE A 294 -3.53 30.60 29.80
CA PHE A 294 -4.70 29.75 29.99
C PHE A 294 -4.41 28.56 30.92
N MET A 295 -3.27 27.89 30.76
CA MET A 295 -2.83 26.78 31.62
C MET A 295 -2.63 27.24 33.07
N ALA A 296 -1.99 28.40 33.31
CA ALA A 296 -1.82 28.95 34.66
C ALA A 296 -3.17 29.28 35.34
N ARG A 297 -4.14 29.80 34.57
CA ARG A 297 -5.51 30.06 35.07
C ARG A 297 -6.31 28.78 35.30
N ALA A 298 -6.11 27.76 34.47
CA ALA A 298 -6.74 26.47 34.68
C ALA A 298 -6.15 25.79 35.92
N ALA A 299 -4.83 25.83 36.09
CA ALA A 299 -4.12 25.20 37.18
C ALA A 299 -4.48 25.77 38.56
N SER A 300 -4.64 27.09 38.67
CA SER A 300 -5.04 27.77 39.92
C SER A 300 -6.49 27.51 40.37
N ARG A 301 -7.33 26.97 39.49
CA ARG A 301 -8.74 26.62 39.79
C ARG A 301 -8.94 25.16 40.18
N VAL A 302 -7.96 24.29 39.90
CA VAL A 302 -8.02 22.86 40.20
C VAL A 302 -7.71 22.63 41.70
N GLY A 303 -8.53 21.82 42.37
CA GLY A 303 -8.38 21.55 43.81
C GLY A 303 -9.20 22.45 44.74
N LYS A 304 -9.97 23.41 44.21
CA LYS A 304 -10.96 24.19 44.98
C LYS A 304 -12.36 23.59 44.76
N VAL A 305 -13.00 23.17 45.85
CA VAL A 305 -14.25 22.36 45.87
C VAL A 305 -15.42 23.00 45.10
N THR A 306 -15.44 24.33 44.95
CA THR A 306 -16.51 25.07 44.25
C THR A 306 -16.24 25.38 42.78
N GLN A 307 -15.00 25.20 42.29
CA GLN A 307 -14.58 25.64 40.95
C GLN A 307 -14.12 24.50 40.04
N ASP A 308 -14.01 23.29 40.57
CA ASP A 308 -13.53 22.13 39.82
C ASP A 308 -14.65 21.55 38.93
N ARG A 309 -14.55 21.77 37.62
CA ARG A 309 -15.49 21.23 36.61
C ARG A 309 -14.75 20.32 35.65
N PHE A 310 -15.33 19.15 35.34
CA PHE A 310 -14.79 18.21 34.35
C PHE A 310 -14.59 18.85 32.96
N SER A 311 -15.39 19.86 32.61
CA SER A 311 -15.21 20.62 31.37
C SER A 311 -13.87 21.37 31.28
N LEU A 312 -13.27 21.74 32.42
CA LEU A 312 -11.97 22.39 32.47
C LEU A 312 -10.87 21.42 32.02
N THR A 313 -10.93 20.17 32.48
CA THR A 313 -9.96 19.12 32.14
C THR A 313 -10.06 18.74 30.66
N LEU A 314 -11.28 18.59 30.12
CA LEU A 314 -11.50 18.34 28.70
C LEU A 314 -10.97 19.48 27.82
N ARG A 315 -11.20 20.72 28.24
CA ARG A 315 -10.68 21.91 27.54
C ARG A 315 -9.15 21.95 27.58
N THR A 316 -8.52 21.59 28.70
CA THR A 316 -7.05 21.50 28.77
C THR A 316 -6.49 20.45 27.83
N VAL A 317 -7.12 19.26 27.75
CA VAL A 317 -6.74 18.21 26.79
C VAL A 317 -6.86 18.70 25.35
N PHE A 318 -7.97 19.35 24.99
CA PHE A 318 -8.20 19.89 23.66
C PHE A 318 -7.11 20.90 23.25
N TRP A 319 -6.83 21.89 24.11
CA TRP A 319 -5.79 22.88 23.83
C TRP A 319 -4.38 22.28 23.79
N SER A 320 -4.09 21.27 24.61
CA SER A 320 -2.80 20.56 24.56
C SER A 320 -2.61 19.80 23.25
N ILE A 321 -3.66 19.16 22.71
CA ILE A 321 -3.62 18.50 21.40
C ILE A 321 -3.41 19.55 20.31
N LEU A 322 -4.15 20.66 20.33
CA LEU A 322 -4.04 21.72 19.34
C LEU A 322 -2.64 22.35 19.30
N VAL A 323 -2.00 22.56 20.45
CA VAL A 323 -0.64 23.09 20.55
C VAL A 323 0.42 22.08 20.07
N ALA A 324 0.12 20.78 20.06
CA ALA A 324 1.03 19.72 19.62
C ALA A 324 1.01 19.44 18.12
N VAL A 325 -0.03 19.86 17.38
CA VAL A 325 -0.23 19.67 15.92
C VAL A 325 0.82 20.35 15.00
N PRO A 326 1.31 21.57 15.28
CA PRO A 326 2.07 22.37 14.31
C PRO A 326 3.38 21.74 13.81
N LEU A 327 4.15 21.13 14.71
CA LEU A 327 5.40 20.46 14.37
C LEU A 327 5.16 19.20 13.51
N PRO A 328 4.24 18.29 13.87
CA PRO A 328 3.85 17.19 13.00
C PRO A 328 3.38 17.65 11.62
N VAL A 329 2.55 18.69 11.53
CA VAL A 329 2.09 19.21 10.22
C VAL A 329 3.25 19.70 9.36
N LEU A 330 4.24 20.37 9.95
CA LEU A 330 5.47 20.77 9.25
C LEU A 330 6.26 19.56 8.75
N TRP A 331 6.43 18.53 9.59
CA TRP A 331 7.08 17.29 9.16
C TRP A 331 6.29 16.55 8.08
N ALA A 332 4.96 16.53 8.15
CA ALA A 332 4.10 15.94 7.12
C ALA A 332 4.26 16.65 5.77
N ALA A 333 4.29 17.99 5.78
CA ALA A 333 4.51 18.79 4.57
C ALA A 333 5.90 18.53 3.96
N LEU A 334 6.94 18.43 4.80
CA LEU A 334 8.28 18.06 4.35
C LEU A 334 8.35 16.64 3.78
N GLY A 335 7.70 15.67 4.44
CA GLY A 335 7.63 14.28 3.97
C GLY A 335 6.94 14.17 2.61
N PHE A 336 5.78 14.84 2.47
CA PHE A 336 5.05 14.91 1.21
C PHE A 336 5.87 15.58 0.10
N GLY A 337 6.60 16.66 0.43
CA GLY A 337 7.48 17.35 -0.50
C GLY A 337 8.64 16.48 -1.01
N LEU A 338 9.25 15.69 -0.13
CA LEU A 338 10.33 14.77 -0.48
C LEU A 338 9.86 13.56 -1.29
N GLN A 339 8.65 13.05 -1.04
CA GLN A 339 8.06 11.94 -1.81
C GLN A 339 7.83 12.31 -3.29
N HIS A 340 7.54 13.57 -3.58
CA HIS A 340 7.31 14.04 -4.96
C HIS A 340 8.62 14.33 -5.73
N ALA A 341 9.78 14.26 -5.07
CA ALA A 341 11.08 14.41 -5.69
C ALA A 341 11.55 13.10 -6.34
N TRP A 342 10.75 12.58 -7.28
CA TRP A 342 10.99 11.32 -8.01
C TRP A 342 12.39 11.14 -8.63
N PRO A 343 13.15 12.21 -9.01
CA PRO A 343 14.50 12.04 -9.55
C PRO A 343 15.54 11.59 -8.51
N TYR A 344 15.22 11.66 -7.21
CA TYR A 344 16.16 11.39 -6.12
C TYR A 344 15.62 10.28 -5.21
N PRO A 345 15.95 9.00 -5.47
CA PRO A 345 15.45 7.85 -4.69
C PRO A 345 15.70 7.97 -3.19
N PHE A 346 16.85 8.55 -2.81
CA PHE A 346 17.19 8.78 -1.41
C PHE A 346 16.27 9.80 -0.72
N ALA A 347 15.86 10.85 -1.45
CA ALA A 347 14.93 11.85 -0.92
C ALA A 347 13.53 11.25 -0.74
N VAL A 348 13.07 10.45 -1.71
CA VAL A 348 11.79 9.74 -1.63
C VAL A 348 11.76 8.79 -0.42
N ALA A 349 12.81 7.99 -0.24
CA ALA A 349 12.94 7.08 0.91
C ALA A 349 12.91 7.82 2.26
N ILE A 350 13.52 9.00 2.35
CA ILE A 350 13.47 9.88 3.52
C ILE A 350 12.05 10.42 3.74
N GLY A 351 11.37 10.81 2.65
CA GLY A 351 9.98 11.26 2.67
C GLY A 351 9.03 10.19 3.22
N ASP A 352 9.17 8.95 2.77
CA ASP A 352 8.42 7.79 3.28
C ASP A 352 8.73 7.51 4.76
N GLY A 353 9.99 7.63 5.17
CA GLY A 353 10.38 7.50 6.57
C GLY A 353 9.73 8.56 7.47
N ILE A 354 9.59 9.79 6.98
CA ILE A 354 8.97 10.91 7.72
C ILE A 354 7.45 10.69 7.83
N THR A 355 6.77 10.35 6.73
CA THR A 355 5.32 10.15 6.74
C THR A 355 4.90 8.97 7.61
N ALA A 356 5.64 7.86 7.57
CA ALA A 356 5.38 6.69 8.40
C ALA A 356 5.59 6.93 9.91
N THR A 357 6.50 7.83 10.29
CA THR A 357 6.80 8.15 11.70
C THR A 357 5.95 9.28 12.28
N LEU A 358 5.10 9.91 11.46
CA LEU A 358 4.25 11.04 11.85
C LEU A 358 3.34 10.76 13.06
N PRO A 359 2.63 9.61 13.16
CA PRO A 359 1.75 9.36 14.31
C PRO A 359 2.53 9.21 15.63
N LEU A 360 3.75 8.64 15.55
CA LEU A 360 4.63 8.48 16.69
C LEU A 360 5.09 9.84 17.23
N LEU A 361 5.51 10.73 16.32
CA LEU A 361 5.93 12.09 16.67
C LEU A 361 4.77 12.89 17.28
N TRP A 362 3.56 12.76 16.75
CA TRP A 362 2.39 13.44 17.29
C TRP A 362 2.03 12.96 18.70
N ALA A 363 2.01 11.65 18.94
CA ALA A 363 1.78 11.08 20.26
C ALA A 363 2.85 11.49 21.28
N PHE A 364 4.12 11.56 20.85
CA PHE A 364 5.22 12.07 21.66
C PHE A 364 5.05 13.55 22.02
N MET A 365 4.65 14.39 21.07
CA MET A 365 4.44 15.81 21.32
C MET A 365 3.30 16.05 22.32
N ILE A 366 2.20 15.29 22.22
CA ILE A 366 1.09 15.37 23.17
C ILE A 366 1.54 15.01 24.59
N SER A 367 2.28 13.91 24.75
CA SER A 367 2.76 13.49 26.07
C SER A 367 3.77 14.47 26.67
N ALA A 368 4.60 15.11 25.85
CA ALA A 368 5.50 16.17 26.26
C ALA A 368 4.76 17.43 26.75
N VAL A 369 3.65 17.79 26.11
CA VAL A 369 2.82 18.93 26.54
C VAL A 369 2.10 18.61 27.85
N PHE A 370 1.64 17.38 28.07
CA PHE A 370 1.00 16.97 29.32
C PHE A 370 1.96 16.88 30.52
N ALA A 371 3.26 16.62 30.28
CA ALA A 371 4.28 16.47 31.31
C ALA A 371 4.89 17.79 31.82
N ARG A 372 4.41 18.94 31.34
CA ARG A 372 4.87 20.26 31.82
C ARG A 372 4.49 20.49 33.29
N PRO A 373 5.21 21.40 34.00
CA PRO A 373 4.91 21.73 35.40
C PRO A 373 3.46 22.17 35.63
N ASP A 374 2.90 22.99 34.74
CA ASP A 374 1.50 23.42 34.75
C ASP A 374 0.57 22.48 33.94
N GLY A 375 1.08 21.31 33.57
CA GLY A 375 0.43 20.34 32.71
C GLY A 375 -0.57 19.46 33.44
N LEU A 376 -1.33 18.70 32.64
CA LEU A 376 -2.37 17.80 33.11
C LEU A 376 -1.83 16.78 34.15
N PHE A 377 -0.63 16.20 33.93
CA PHE A 377 -0.09 15.17 34.83
C PHE A 377 0.25 15.68 36.23
N VAL A 378 0.81 16.89 36.34
CA VAL A 378 1.22 17.45 37.64
C VAL A 378 0.03 18.07 38.35
N VAL A 379 -0.79 18.86 37.65
CA VAL A 379 -1.84 19.66 38.29
C VAL A 379 -3.14 18.88 38.51
N HIS A 380 -3.60 18.14 37.51
CA HIS A 380 -4.88 17.43 37.60
C HIS A 380 -4.73 16.04 38.22
N PHE A 381 -3.64 15.35 37.90
CA PHE A 381 -3.36 14.02 38.44
C PHE A 381 -2.44 14.01 39.66
N ARG A 382 -1.98 15.19 40.11
CA ARG A 382 -1.16 15.38 41.32
C ARG A 382 0.08 14.48 41.36
N TRP A 383 0.69 14.24 40.20
CA TRP A 383 1.95 13.50 40.16
C TRP A 383 3.10 14.34 40.70
N PRO A 384 4.02 13.76 41.47
CA PRO A 384 5.15 14.51 42.00
C PRO A 384 6.03 14.97 40.84
N GLN A 385 6.22 16.29 40.79
CA GLN A 385 6.92 17.00 39.72
C GLN A 385 8.32 16.44 39.47
N ALA A 386 9.04 16.03 40.52
CA ALA A 386 10.37 15.44 40.40
C ALA A 386 10.38 14.10 39.63
N ARG A 387 9.34 13.26 39.78
CA ARG A 387 9.23 11.98 39.06
C ARG A 387 8.87 12.21 37.60
N VAL A 388 7.94 13.12 37.33
CA VAL A 388 7.51 13.47 35.96
C VAL A 388 8.64 14.13 35.18
N ALA A 389 9.35 15.10 35.77
CA ALA A 389 10.47 15.78 35.12
C ALA A 389 11.63 14.81 34.81
N ARG A 390 11.94 13.89 35.73
CA ARG A 390 12.98 12.87 35.50
C ARG A 390 12.58 11.88 34.40
N ALA A 391 11.35 11.37 34.43
CA ALA A 391 10.84 10.48 33.39
C ALA A 391 10.80 11.18 32.03
N MET A 392 10.35 12.43 31.97
CA MET A 392 10.25 13.20 30.74
C MET A 392 11.61 13.54 30.14
N ARG A 393 12.64 13.81 30.95
CA ARG A 393 14.01 14.06 30.46
C ARG A 393 14.58 12.86 29.70
N TYR A 394 14.45 11.66 30.26
CA TYR A 394 14.89 10.44 29.57
C TYR A 394 14.01 10.13 28.38
N TYR A 395 12.68 10.23 28.53
CA TYR A 395 11.72 9.99 27.47
C TYR A 395 11.92 10.97 26.28
N SER A 396 12.21 12.25 26.52
CA SER A 396 12.44 13.23 25.45
C SER A 396 13.74 12.98 24.70
N LEU A 397 14.83 12.66 25.41
CA LEU A 397 16.12 12.36 24.79
C LEU A 397 16.09 11.04 24.00
N THR A 398 15.51 9.99 24.58
CA THR A 398 15.55 8.65 23.99
C THR A 398 14.46 8.42 22.95
N VAL A 399 13.23 8.89 23.16
CA VAL A 399 12.13 8.72 22.20
C VAL A 399 12.18 9.79 21.11
N GLY A 400 12.38 11.06 21.49
CA GLY A 400 12.30 12.19 20.56
C GLY A 400 13.54 12.38 19.68
N LEU A 401 14.75 12.25 20.24
CA LEU A 401 16.00 12.50 19.49
C LEU A 401 16.56 11.21 18.86
N ILE A 402 16.66 10.15 19.65
CA ILE A 402 17.31 8.91 19.22
C ILE A 402 16.31 8.05 18.43
N SER A 403 15.22 7.61 19.06
CA SER A 403 14.31 6.62 18.46
C SER A 403 13.60 7.14 17.21
N TYR A 404 13.08 8.38 17.21
CA TYR A 404 12.40 8.95 16.04
C TYR A 404 13.32 9.00 14.81
N ARG A 405 14.55 9.53 14.96
CA ARG A 405 15.52 9.62 13.86
C ARG A 405 15.96 8.24 13.36
N LEU A 406 16.19 7.31 14.28
CA LEU A 406 16.59 5.95 13.94
C LEU A 406 15.47 5.13 13.27
N ILE A 407 14.21 5.31 13.67
CA ILE A 407 13.07 4.63 13.02
C ILE A 407 12.84 5.19 11.63
N MET A 408 12.91 6.52 11.47
CA MET A 408 12.82 7.18 10.17
C MET A 408 13.93 6.70 9.23
N LEU A 409 15.17 6.61 9.72
CA LEU A 409 16.31 6.09 8.98
C LEU A 409 16.17 4.59 8.63
N LEU A 410 15.64 3.78 9.56
CA LEU A 410 15.39 2.35 9.33
C LEU A 410 14.34 2.11 8.24
N ILE A 411 13.30 2.95 8.16
CA ILE A 411 12.25 2.87 7.15
C ILE A 411 12.78 3.37 5.81
N ALA A 412 13.54 4.47 5.79
CA ALA A 412 14.18 4.97 4.59
C ALA A 412 15.11 3.92 3.96
N PHE A 413 15.95 3.26 4.74
CA PHE A 413 16.81 2.19 4.24
C PHE A 413 16.07 0.90 3.85
N ALA A 414 14.83 0.69 4.34
CA ALA A 414 14.02 -0.43 3.92
C ALA A 414 13.36 -0.20 2.54
N ASN A 415 13.20 1.06 2.12
CA ASN A 415 12.66 1.44 0.82
C ASN A 415 13.74 1.68 -0.24
N LEU A 416 15.02 1.67 0.13
CA LEU A 416 16.10 1.61 -0.86
C LEU A 416 16.26 0.16 -1.31
N ASP A 417 16.15 -0.08 -2.62
CA ASP A 417 16.23 -1.42 -3.24
C ASP A 417 17.57 -2.14 -3.04
N ASP A 418 18.57 -1.45 -2.47
CA ASP A 418 19.87 -2.01 -2.12
C ASP A 418 19.80 -2.79 -0.79
N THR A 419 19.62 -4.11 -0.92
CA THR A 419 19.60 -5.07 0.20
C THR A 419 20.84 -4.99 1.10
N GLN A 420 21.98 -4.56 0.56
CA GLN A 420 23.25 -4.44 1.28
C GLN A 420 23.21 -3.39 2.40
N PHE A 421 22.61 -2.20 2.16
CA PHE A 421 22.50 -1.16 3.19
C PHE A 421 21.52 -1.52 4.31
N SER A 422 20.45 -2.26 3.98
CA SER A 422 19.48 -2.76 4.96
C SER A 422 20.10 -3.78 5.92
N ALA A 423 21.08 -4.56 5.44
CA ALA A 423 21.77 -5.58 6.19
C ALA A 423 22.80 -5.01 7.19
N THR A 424 23.56 -3.98 6.82
CA THR A 424 24.60 -3.37 7.67
C THR A 424 24.04 -2.27 8.57
N LEU A 425 23.60 -1.16 7.98
CA LEU A 425 23.10 0.03 8.69
C LEU A 425 21.71 -0.19 9.27
N GLY A 426 20.83 -0.92 8.56
CA GLY A 426 19.52 -1.29 9.08
C GLY A 426 19.59 -2.19 10.33
N ARG A 427 20.65 -2.99 10.48
CA ARG A 427 20.93 -3.78 11.70
C ARG A 427 21.37 -2.88 12.85
N LEU A 428 22.32 -1.98 12.61
CA LEU A 428 22.79 -1.01 13.60
C LEU A 428 21.62 -0.16 14.11
N CYS A 429 20.79 0.38 13.20
CA CYS A 429 19.63 1.17 13.56
C CYS A 429 18.65 0.37 14.43
N PHE A 430 18.40 -0.89 14.09
CA PHE A 430 17.52 -1.76 14.86
C PHE A 430 18.04 -2.05 16.28
N ILE A 431 19.35 -2.30 16.43
CA ILE A 431 20.01 -2.53 17.72
C ILE A 431 19.92 -1.27 18.58
N LEU A 432 20.20 -0.09 18.01
CA LEU A 432 20.09 1.19 18.72
C LEU A 432 18.65 1.49 19.14
N ILE A 433 17.64 1.18 18.31
CA ILE A 433 16.23 1.31 18.70
C ILE A 433 15.87 0.35 19.85
N CYS A 434 16.34 -0.90 19.81
CA CYS A 434 16.16 -1.84 20.91
C CYS A 434 16.79 -1.33 22.21
N GLY A 435 18.01 -0.80 22.14
CA GLY A 435 18.70 -0.20 23.28
C GLY A 435 17.96 1.02 23.82
N ALA A 436 17.53 1.93 22.95
CA ALA A 436 16.76 3.10 23.33
C ALA A 436 15.43 2.73 24.00
N LEU A 437 14.69 1.76 23.45
CA LEU A 437 13.47 1.23 24.06
C LEU A 437 13.75 0.61 25.44
N SER A 438 14.84 -0.12 25.61
CA SER A 438 15.26 -0.68 26.90
C SER A 438 15.59 0.43 27.92
N ILE A 439 16.27 1.49 27.52
CA ILE A 439 16.55 2.64 28.40
C ILE A 439 15.26 3.35 28.80
N VAL A 440 14.32 3.52 27.87
CA VAL A 440 12.99 4.09 28.15
C VAL A 440 12.27 3.25 29.19
N THR A 441 12.19 1.93 29.00
CA THR A 441 11.47 1.05 29.93
C THR A 441 12.14 1.03 31.31
N VAL A 442 13.46 1.06 31.40
CA VAL A 442 14.19 1.22 32.67
C VAL A 442 13.88 2.56 33.33
N SER A 443 13.80 3.65 32.57
CA SER A 443 13.47 4.98 33.10
C SER A 443 12.05 5.03 33.66
N LEU A 444 11.08 4.37 33.01
CA LEU A 444 9.71 4.25 33.52
C LEU A 444 9.64 3.36 34.76
N LYS A 445 10.41 2.25 34.82
CA LYS A 445 10.53 1.42 36.03
C LYS A 445 11.03 2.24 37.22
N ARG A 446 12.09 3.05 37.02
CA ARG A 446 12.64 3.96 38.05
C ARG A 446 11.68 5.10 38.42
N ALA A 447 10.73 5.46 37.57
CA ALA A 447 9.69 6.45 37.86
C ALA A 447 8.58 5.91 38.79
N GLY A 448 8.58 4.60 39.09
CA GLY A 448 7.67 3.99 40.05
C GLY A 448 6.22 3.90 39.56
N ILE A 449 6.02 3.69 38.26
CA ILE A 449 4.68 3.44 37.68
C ILE A 449 4.39 1.93 37.83
N PRO A 450 3.45 1.51 38.70
CA PRO A 450 3.10 0.10 38.81
C PRO A 450 2.41 -0.38 37.52
N LEU A 451 2.90 -1.46 36.91
CA LEU A 451 2.30 -2.07 35.72
C LEU A 451 1.04 -2.88 36.08
N TYR A 452 1.03 -3.39 37.32
CA TYR A 452 -0.05 -4.12 37.96
C TYR A 452 -0.26 -3.51 39.36
N LEU A 453 -1.48 -3.12 39.69
CA LEU A 453 -1.86 -2.77 41.06
C LEU A 453 -2.61 -3.96 41.64
N ASP A 454 -2.20 -4.39 42.82
CA ASP A 454 -2.97 -5.36 43.60
C ASP A 454 -4.21 -4.72 44.22
N LYS A 455 -5.13 -5.56 44.73
CA LYS A 455 -6.31 -5.12 45.49
C LYS A 455 -5.93 -4.33 46.76
N GLU A 456 -4.70 -4.50 47.26
CA GLU A 456 -4.17 -3.79 48.45
C GLU A 456 -3.47 -2.46 48.12
N GLY A 457 -3.35 -2.09 46.83
CA GLY A 457 -2.83 -0.78 46.43
C GLY A 457 -1.31 -0.61 46.54
N ASP A 458 -0.57 -1.64 46.98
CA ASP A 458 0.89 -1.64 46.94
C ASP A 458 1.41 -1.94 45.52
N GLY A 459 2.46 -1.22 45.14
CA GLY A 459 3.00 -1.18 43.79
C GLY A 459 4.20 -2.09 43.56
N ASP A 460 4.78 -2.68 44.60
CA ASP A 460 6.01 -3.48 44.51
C ASP A 460 5.75 -4.99 44.66
N ASN A 461 4.90 -5.53 43.77
CA ASN A 461 4.65 -6.97 43.71
C ASN A 461 5.72 -7.72 42.90
N PHE A 462 6.00 -8.97 43.28
CA PHE A 462 6.87 -9.88 42.52
C PHE A 462 6.45 -9.99 41.04
N VAL A 463 5.14 -10.05 40.78
CA VAL A 463 4.55 -10.05 39.42
C VAL A 463 4.87 -8.76 38.66
N ASN A 464 4.80 -7.60 39.30
CA ASN A 464 5.16 -6.32 38.68
C ASN A 464 6.66 -6.31 38.32
N ARG A 465 7.52 -6.83 39.20
CA ARG A 465 8.97 -6.93 38.98
C ARG A 465 9.31 -7.87 37.80
N ILE A 466 8.63 -9.01 37.68
CA ILE A 466 8.74 -9.93 36.54
C ILE A 466 8.28 -9.24 35.25
N LEU A 467 7.12 -8.59 35.23
CA LEU A 467 6.59 -7.92 34.05
C LEU A 467 7.52 -6.82 33.56
N TRP A 468 8.09 -6.02 34.46
CA TRP A 468 9.08 -5.00 34.12
C TRP A 468 10.36 -5.63 33.55
N ASN A 469 10.88 -6.69 34.17
CA ASN A 469 12.09 -7.36 33.68
C ASN A 469 11.85 -8.02 32.30
N LEU A 470 10.68 -8.62 32.08
CA LEU A 470 10.30 -9.18 30.79
C LEU A 470 10.18 -8.09 29.71
N MET A 471 9.61 -6.93 30.04
CA MET A 471 9.47 -5.81 29.10
C MET A 471 10.83 -5.21 28.71
N ILE A 472 11.83 -5.26 29.60
CA ILE A 472 13.22 -4.86 29.35
C ILE A 472 13.97 -5.94 28.54
N ALA A 473 13.75 -7.22 28.84
CA ALA A 473 14.45 -8.33 28.20
C ALA A 473 14.05 -8.52 26.73
N ILE A 474 12.77 -8.33 26.37
CA ILE A 474 12.29 -8.59 25.01
C ILE A 474 13.03 -7.77 23.92
N PRO A 475 13.21 -6.44 24.04
CA PRO A 475 14.02 -5.67 23.09
C PRO A 475 15.48 -6.14 23.03
N LEU A 476 16.07 -6.55 24.16
CA LEU A 476 17.47 -7.01 24.20
C LEU A 476 17.65 -8.37 23.53
N VAL A 477 16.73 -9.31 23.76
CA VAL A 477 16.72 -10.62 23.05
C VAL A 477 16.55 -10.41 21.55
N ALA A 478 15.69 -9.48 21.13
CA ALA A 478 15.54 -9.12 19.72
C ALA A 478 16.83 -8.50 19.13
N ALA A 479 17.57 -7.70 19.91
CA ALA A 479 18.86 -7.16 19.49
C ALA A 479 19.92 -8.27 19.35
N LEU A 480 19.99 -9.20 20.31
CA LEU A 480 20.88 -10.36 20.24
C LEU A 480 20.56 -11.27 19.05
N ALA A 481 19.29 -11.55 18.80
CA ALA A 481 18.86 -12.28 17.61
C ALA A 481 19.32 -11.57 16.32
N SER A 482 19.21 -10.24 16.27
CA SER A 482 19.71 -9.45 15.14
C SER A 482 21.23 -9.55 14.95
N CYS A 483 22.02 -9.70 16.02
CA CYS A 483 23.47 -9.90 15.94
C CYS A 483 23.84 -11.29 15.39
N ILE A 484 23.01 -12.31 15.65
CA ILE A 484 23.22 -13.69 15.20
C ILE A 484 22.88 -13.85 13.71
N GLY A 485 22.08 -12.95 13.12
CA GLY A 485 21.67 -13.02 11.72
C GLY A 485 20.16 -12.97 11.48
N TYR A 486 19.37 -12.96 12.55
CA TYR A 486 17.90 -13.05 12.53
C TYR A 486 17.22 -11.67 12.44
N LEU A 487 17.63 -10.84 11.48
CA LEU A 487 17.17 -9.46 11.37
C LEU A 487 15.74 -9.38 10.81
N ALA A 488 15.38 -10.16 9.78
CA ALA A 488 14.02 -10.24 9.27
C ALA A 488 13.04 -10.81 10.31
N THR A 489 13.41 -11.85 11.06
CA THR A 489 12.57 -12.46 12.09
C THR A 489 12.42 -11.56 13.32
N ALA A 490 13.47 -10.84 13.73
CA ALA A 490 13.39 -9.86 14.82
C ALA A 490 12.51 -8.65 14.46
N ARG A 491 12.59 -8.16 13.20
CA ARG A 491 11.68 -7.13 12.67
C ARG A 491 10.24 -7.64 12.60
N ALA A 492 10.03 -8.85 12.09
CA ALA A 492 8.72 -9.49 12.01
C ALA A 492 8.12 -9.77 13.39
N ALA A 493 8.92 -10.17 14.39
CA ALA A 493 8.45 -10.37 15.76
C ALA A 493 8.00 -9.05 16.40
N LYS A 494 8.72 -7.95 16.18
CA LYS A 494 8.27 -6.61 16.61
C LYS A 494 6.98 -6.18 15.88
N ARG A 495 6.89 -6.38 14.56
CA ARG A 495 5.69 -6.07 13.76
C ARG A 495 4.49 -6.93 14.16
N LYS A 496 4.66 -8.24 14.30
CA LYS A 496 3.61 -9.17 14.76
C LYS A 496 3.19 -8.87 16.19
N LYS A 497 4.08 -8.39 17.06
CA LYS A 497 3.70 -7.90 18.40
C LYS A 497 2.89 -6.59 18.36
N SER A 498 3.05 -5.77 17.32
CA SER A 498 2.23 -4.57 17.09
C SER A 498 0.95 -4.83 16.28
N SER A 499 0.87 -5.93 15.51
CA SER A 499 -0.30 -6.30 14.68
C SER A 499 -1.13 -7.48 15.21
N SER A 500 -0.62 -8.30 16.13
CA SER A 500 -1.42 -9.32 16.82
C SER A 500 -2.38 -8.66 17.83
N PRO A 501 -3.66 -9.09 17.88
CA PRO A 501 -4.57 -8.70 18.95
C PRO A 501 -4.22 -9.56 20.18
N PRO A 502 -3.15 -9.17 20.89
CA PRO A 502 -3.37 -8.67 22.23
C PRO A 502 -2.70 -7.30 22.45
N SER A 503 -2.41 -6.54 21.39
CA SER A 503 -1.86 -5.17 21.46
C SER A 503 -2.86 -4.03 21.15
N ALA A 504 -4.05 -4.34 20.63
CA ALA A 504 -5.22 -3.44 20.69
C ALA A 504 -5.50 -2.88 22.11
N PRO A 505 -5.24 -3.59 23.21
CA PRO A 505 -5.30 -2.99 24.53
C PRO A 505 -4.19 -1.98 24.87
N ILE A 506 -3.25 -1.62 24.00
CA ILE A 506 -2.25 -0.58 24.34
C ILE A 506 -2.77 0.81 24.00
N LEU A 507 -3.47 0.96 22.86
CA LEU A 507 -4.18 2.19 22.50
C LEU A 507 -5.62 2.21 23.03
N TRP A 508 -6.34 1.08 23.05
CA TRP A 508 -7.70 1.00 23.60
C TRP A 508 -7.75 0.83 25.13
N LYS A 509 -6.76 0.17 25.76
CA LYS A 509 -6.51 0.39 27.20
C LYS A 509 -5.72 1.67 27.46
N SER A 510 -5.54 2.62 26.54
CA SER A 510 -5.24 3.99 26.99
C SER A 510 -6.53 4.64 27.51
N LYS A 511 -7.67 4.36 26.87
CA LYS A 511 -9.02 4.74 27.34
C LYS A 511 -9.44 3.97 28.59
N SER A 512 -9.25 2.64 28.59
CA SER A 512 -9.55 1.84 29.79
C SER A 512 -8.52 2.00 30.90
N ARG A 513 -7.21 2.20 30.60
CA ARG A 513 -6.23 2.63 31.62
C ARG A 513 -6.55 4.03 32.10
N LEU A 514 -6.95 5.01 31.28
CA LEU A 514 -7.44 6.30 31.82
C LEU A 514 -8.61 6.10 32.78
N SER A 515 -9.53 5.16 32.49
CA SER A 515 -10.68 4.90 33.37
C SER A 515 -10.34 4.12 34.66
N ILE A 516 -9.41 3.17 34.59
CA ILE A 516 -8.90 2.40 35.74
C ILE A 516 -7.93 3.26 36.56
N TRP A 517 -7.22 4.16 35.90
CA TRP A 517 -6.32 5.13 36.48
C TRP A 517 -7.08 6.34 37.08
N MET A 518 -8.22 6.74 36.52
CA MET A 518 -9.22 7.61 37.17
C MET A 518 -9.85 6.94 38.39
N ARG A 519 -10.12 5.62 38.35
CA ARG A 519 -10.60 4.87 39.54
C ARG A 519 -9.53 4.70 40.61
N SER A 520 -8.26 4.52 40.24
CA SER A 520 -7.11 4.48 41.18
C SER A 520 -6.77 5.85 41.77
N ALA A 521 -6.99 6.94 41.02
CA ALA A 521 -6.92 8.30 41.56
C ALA A 521 -8.04 8.58 42.59
N ARG A 522 -9.21 7.95 42.40
CA ARG A 522 -10.37 8.01 43.31
C ARG A 522 -10.16 7.21 44.62
N SER A 523 -9.30 6.19 44.64
CA SER A 523 -9.01 5.41 45.87
C SER A 523 -7.88 5.98 46.72
N ARG A 524 -6.95 6.76 46.14
CA ARG A 524 -5.87 7.44 46.90
C ARG A 524 -6.21 8.84 47.40
N CYS A 525 -7.20 9.50 46.81
CA CYS A 525 -7.84 10.67 47.38
C CYS A 525 -9.05 10.16 48.15
N GLY A 526 -9.04 10.13 49.48
CA GLY A 526 -10.20 9.68 50.28
C GLY A 526 -11.50 10.39 49.89
N TRP A 527 -12.22 9.82 48.93
CA TRP A 527 -13.53 10.27 48.47
C TRP A 527 -14.55 9.39 49.18
N SER A 528 -14.86 9.78 50.42
CA SER A 528 -16.16 9.50 51.02
C SER A 528 -17.16 10.46 50.35
N ALA A 529 -17.86 9.96 49.34
CA ALA A 529 -19.09 10.56 48.88
C ALA A 529 -20.06 9.42 48.60
N ARG A 530 -21.06 9.31 49.49
CA ARG A 530 -22.27 8.52 49.34
C ARG A 530 -22.82 8.74 47.92
N PHE A 531 -23.02 7.64 47.20
CA PHE A 531 -24.22 7.46 46.42
C PHE A 531 -25.10 6.50 47.18
#